data_AF-A0A2E2RJ96-F1
#
_entry.id   AF-A0A2E2RJ96-F1
#
_cell.length_a   1.000
_cell.length_b   1.000
_cell.length_c   1.000
_cell.angle_alpha   90.00
_cell.angle_beta   90.00
_cell.angle_gamma   90.00
#
_symmetry.space_group_name_H-M   'P 1'
#
loop_
_entity.id
_entity.type
_entity.pdbx_description
1 polymer ?
#
loop_
_entity_poly.entity_id
_entity_poly.type
_entity_poly.pdbx_seq_one_letter_code
_entity_poly.pdbx_strand_id
1 'polypeptide(L)'
;MTDAALFPAPPEAFWRAPFPPRERSPRLAAAGSIALHAAIFAAAILLIHVPAPEEPPERRVNVEIIDAGRFDEAFAPEAPEAPEAPAEPDEARFAPQQDLPEVRPDGLIVARTLRSDSVLGDPRSADARAALPMMQSDERLLQLCGIEAMAQVADLGDEYAPDMIVTYAMDDVRIKGSTARAPGAAMRSKGHWFNLRFECSVTPDLEHVVAFAFKLGEAIPEAEWEGHNLVAGEDLDHH
;
A
#
# COMPACT_ATOMS: atom_id res chain seq x y z
N MET A 1 -14.41 59.55 18.76
CA MET A 1 -12.94 59.66 18.71
C MET A 1 -12.42 58.90 19.92
N THR A 2 -11.97 57.66 19.73
CA THR A 2 -11.42 56.79 20.77
C THR A 2 -10.04 56.31 20.35
N ASP A 3 -9.20 56.21 21.37
CA ASP A 3 -7.74 56.17 21.41
C ASP A 3 -7.09 54.95 20.74
N ALA A 4 -5.93 55.16 20.13
CA ALA A 4 -5.03 54.12 19.64
C ALA A 4 -3.67 54.29 20.32
N ALA A 5 -3.42 53.51 21.38
CA ALA A 5 -2.10 53.39 22.00
C ALA A 5 -1.44 52.08 21.53
N LEU A 6 -0.45 52.25 20.66
CA LEU A 6 0.40 51.23 20.06
C LEU A 6 1.46 50.70 21.04
N PHE A 7 1.79 49.42 20.86
CA PHE A 7 2.84 48.64 21.53
C PHE A 7 4.25 49.29 21.40
N PRO A 8 5.13 49.17 22.42
CA PRO A 8 6.53 49.60 22.33
C PRO A 8 7.41 48.59 21.56
N ALA A 9 8.35 49.10 20.75
CA ALA A 9 9.32 48.30 19.99
C ALA A 9 10.46 47.74 20.88
N PRO A 10 11.06 46.58 20.55
CA PRO A 10 12.13 45.96 21.34
C PRO A 10 13.52 46.57 21.06
N PRO A 11 14.48 46.46 22.01
CA PRO A 11 15.80 47.11 21.91
C PRO A 11 16.82 46.37 21.02
N GLU A 12 17.52 47.15 20.19
CA GLU A 12 18.51 46.82 19.13
C GLU A 12 19.79 46.04 19.52
N ALA A 13 19.91 45.49 20.72
CA ALA A 13 21.24 45.20 21.30
C ALA A 13 21.78 43.75 21.18
N PHE A 14 21.11 42.81 20.51
CA PHE A 14 21.51 41.38 20.58
C PHE A 14 22.47 40.85 19.49
N TRP A 15 22.81 41.62 18.45
CA TRP A 15 23.44 41.07 17.24
C TRP A 15 24.93 41.36 17.01
N ARG A 16 25.73 41.75 18.02
CA ARG A 16 27.16 42.05 17.81
C ARG A 16 28.10 41.22 18.69
N ALA A 17 28.10 39.89 18.53
CA ALA A 17 29.23 39.07 18.97
C ALA A 17 30.07 38.68 17.73
N PRO A 18 31.38 39.01 17.68
CA PRO A 18 32.24 38.57 16.59
C PRO A 18 32.55 37.06 16.72
N PHE A 19 32.30 36.30 15.65
CA PHE A 19 32.65 34.88 15.57
C PHE A 19 34.19 34.69 15.60
N PRO A 20 34.71 33.66 16.30
CA PRO A 20 36.14 33.38 16.32
C PRO A 20 36.63 32.93 14.92
N PRO A 21 37.86 33.28 14.52
CA PRO A 21 38.40 32.87 13.23
C PRO A 21 38.60 31.36 13.18
N ARG A 22 38.07 30.75 12.11
CA ARG A 22 38.07 29.30 11.89
C ARG A 22 39.42 28.86 11.30
N GLU A 23 40.41 28.61 12.14
CA GLU A 23 41.65 27.90 11.73
C GLU A 23 41.39 26.39 11.68
N ARG A 24 40.93 25.88 10.52
CA ARG A 24 41.06 24.45 10.18
C ARG A 24 41.40 24.33 8.69
N SER A 25 42.59 23.85 8.40
CA SER A 25 43.12 23.69 7.04
C SER A 25 42.28 22.64 6.27
N PRO A 26 41.54 23.04 5.21
CA PRO A 26 40.53 22.20 4.55
C PRO A 26 41.11 20.95 3.86
N ARG A 27 42.43 20.94 3.60
CA ARG A 27 43.15 19.83 2.97
C ARG A 27 43.25 18.59 3.86
N LEU A 28 43.35 18.77 5.18
CA LEU A 28 43.45 17.64 6.13
C LEU A 28 42.08 16.95 6.32
N ALA A 29 40.99 17.72 6.28
CA ALA A 29 39.64 17.18 6.38
C ALA A 29 39.23 16.38 5.13
N ALA A 30 39.59 16.87 3.94
CA ALA A 30 39.31 16.17 2.68
C ALA A 30 40.08 14.83 2.58
N ALA A 31 41.35 14.81 2.99
CA ALA A 31 42.17 13.60 2.98
C ALA A 31 41.62 12.51 3.93
N GLY A 32 41.13 12.89 5.11
CA GLY A 32 40.50 11.96 6.05
C GLY A 32 39.21 11.34 5.50
N SER A 33 38.38 12.14 4.84
CA SER A 33 37.14 11.65 4.21
C SER A 33 37.43 10.65 3.09
N ILE A 34 38.38 10.95 2.20
CA ILE A 34 38.75 10.06 1.10
C ILE A 34 39.29 8.73 1.63
N ALA A 35 40.14 8.75 2.66
CA ALA A 35 40.67 7.53 3.27
C ALA A 35 39.56 6.66 3.88
N LEU A 36 38.58 7.27 4.55
CA LEU A 36 37.44 6.54 5.13
C LEU A 36 36.57 5.88 4.06
N HIS A 37 36.25 6.61 2.99
CA HIS A 37 35.45 6.05 1.88
C HIS A 37 36.20 4.91 1.18
N ALA A 38 37.52 5.06 0.96
CA ALA A 38 38.33 3.99 0.37
C ALA A 38 38.35 2.71 1.24
N ALA A 39 38.42 2.85 2.56
CA ALA A 39 38.37 1.71 3.48
C ALA A 39 37.01 1.00 3.47
N ILE A 40 35.91 1.76 3.46
CA ILE A 40 34.54 1.21 3.38
C ILE A 40 34.35 0.45 2.06
N PHE A 41 34.81 1.03 0.95
CA PHE A 41 34.70 0.41 -0.36
C PHE A 41 35.51 -0.90 -0.45
N ALA A 42 36.73 -0.92 0.11
CA ALA A 42 37.53 -2.15 0.17
C ALA A 42 36.88 -3.25 1.02
N ALA A 43 36.27 -2.88 2.16
CA ALA A 43 35.54 -3.83 3.01
C ALA A 43 34.30 -4.41 2.31
N ALA A 44 33.56 -3.58 1.56
CA ALA A 44 32.41 -4.02 0.78
C ALA A 44 32.82 -5.01 -0.32
N ILE A 45 33.93 -4.75 -1.03
CA ILE A 45 34.45 -5.69 -2.04
C ILE A 45 34.80 -7.04 -1.41
N LEU A 46 35.40 -7.04 -0.22
CA LEU A 46 35.77 -8.26 0.50
C LEU A 46 34.54 -9.11 0.88
N LEU A 47 33.43 -8.47 1.24
CA LEU A 47 32.17 -9.16 1.57
C LEU A 47 31.51 -9.83 0.35
N ILE A 48 31.67 -9.28 -0.85
CA ILE A 48 31.13 -9.86 -2.10
C ILE A 48 31.83 -11.19 -2.45
N HIS A 49 33.08 -11.37 -2.04
CA HIS A 49 33.85 -12.58 -2.35
C HIS A 49 33.66 -13.71 -1.31
N VAL A 50 32.81 -13.52 -0.29
CA VAL A 50 32.47 -14.58 0.67
C VAL A 50 31.42 -15.50 0.01
N PRO A 51 31.72 -16.78 -0.25
CA PRO A 51 30.76 -17.70 -0.84
C PRO A 51 29.57 -17.90 0.13
N ALA A 52 28.35 -17.86 -0.42
CA ALA A 52 27.14 -18.11 0.33
C ALA A 52 27.16 -19.52 0.94
N PRO A 53 26.67 -19.70 2.18
CA PRO A 53 26.51 -21.03 2.76
C PRO A 53 25.54 -21.87 1.91
N GLU A 54 25.91 -23.12 1.62
CA GLU A 54 25.04 -24.05 0.89
C GLU A 54 23.75 -24.32 1.68
N GLU A 55 22.62 -24.01 1.07
CA GLU A 55 21.31 -24.33 1.63
C GLU A 55 20.99 -25.83 1.47
N PRO A 56 20.42 -26.50 2.50
CA PRO A 56 20.08 -27.91 2.41
C PRO A 56 18.94 -28.15 1.40
N PRO A 57 18.95 -29.28 0.66
CA PRO A 57 17.99 -29.52 -0.40
C PRO A 57 16.56 -29.66 0.14
N GLU A 58 15.63 -28.92 -0.46
CA GLU A 58 14.20 -28.99 -0.16
C GLU A 58 13.65 -30.40 -0.37
N ARG A 59 12.92 -30.89 0.63
CA ARG A 59 12.23 -32.18 0.60
C ARG A 59 11.05 -32.08 -0.36
N ARG A 60 11.26 -32.48 -1.61
CA ARG A 60 10.17 -32.63 -2.59
C ARG A 60 9.14 -33.63 -2.07
N VAL A 61 7.94 -33.14 -1.76
CA VAL A 61 6.76 -33.96 -1.46
C VAL A 61 6.25 -34.50 -2.79
N ASN A 62 6.51 -35.78 -3.07
CA ASN A 62 5.84 -36.48 -4.16
C ASN A 62 4.39 -36.69 -3.77
N VAL A 63 3.47 -36.08 -4.50
CA VAL A 63 2.03 -36.35 -4.39
C VAL A 63 1.75 -37.62 -5.20
N GLU A 64 1.35 -38.67 -4.51
CA GLU A 64 0.88 -39.93 -5.07
C GLU A 64 -0.49 -39.68 -5.74
N ILE A 65 -0.56 -39.90 -7.05
CA ILE A 65 -1.77 -39.74 -7.86
C ILE A 65 -2.72 -40.89 -7.51
N ILE A 66 -3.93 -40.56 -7.06
CA ILE A 66 -4.98 -41.55 -6.80
C ILE A 66 -5.49 -42.12 -8.13
N ASP A 67 -5.52 -43.45 -8.22
CA ASP A 67 -5.94 -44.25 -9.37
C ASP A 67 -7.40 -43.98 -9.79
N ALA A 68 -7.61 -43.73 -11.09
CA ALA A 68 -8.89 -43.36 -11.68
C ALA A 68 -9.95 -44.47 -11.64
N GLY A 69 -9.59 -45.73 -11.37
CA GLY A 69 -10.53 -46.86 -11.33
C GLY A 69 -11.47 -46.88 -10.13
N ARG A 70 -11.28 -46.02 -9.12
CA ARG A 70 -12.14 -45.94 -7.92
C ARG A 70 -13.23 -44.86 -8.00
N PHE A 71 -13.21 -44.01 -9.02
CA PHE A 71 -14.24 -42.98 -9.24
C PHE A 71 -15.49 -43.53 -9.92
N ASP A 72 -15.36 -44.56 -10.76
CA ASP A 72 -16.48 -45.08 -11.57
C ASP A 72 -17.48 -45.94 -10.77
N GLU A 73 -17.10 -46.44 -9.59
CA GLU A 73 -17.98 -47.24 -8.72
C GLU A 73 -18.82 -46.38 -7.75
N ALA A 74 -18.45 -45.11 -7.57
CA ALA A 74 -19.17 -44.17 -6.71
C ALA A 74 -20.36 -43.47 -7.40
N PHE A 75 -20.48 -43.62 -8.72
CA PHE A 75 -21.50 -42.94 -9.54
C PHE A 75 -22.35 -43.91 -10.38
N ALA A 76 -22.46 -45.18 -9.98
CA ALA A 76 -23.45 -46.08 -10.55
C ALA A 76 -24.87 -45.55 -10.22
N PRO A 77 -25.73 -45.26 -11.21
CA PRO A 77 -27.05 -44.70 -10.95
C PRO A 77 -28.00 -45.78 -10.41
N GLU A 78 -28.63 -45.50 -9.27
CA GLU A 78 -29.79 -46.25 -8.76
C GLU A 78 -30.99 -46.07 -9.74
N ALA A 79 -31.78 -47.13 -9.93
CA ALA A 79 -32.94 -47.14 -10.82
C ALA A 79 -34.04 -46.14 -10.36
N PRO A 80 -34.84 -45.59 -11.29
CA PRO A 80 -35.67 -44.42 -11.01
C PRO A 80 -36.95 -44.75 -10.24
N GLU A 81 -37.22 -43.96 -9.19
CA GLU A 81 -38.53 -43.89 -8.54
C GLU A 81 -39.47 -42.95 -9.34
N ALA A 82 -40.76 -43.29 -9.36
CA ALA A 82 -41.79 -42.66 -10.19
C ALA A 82 -42.02 -41.16 -9.85
N PRO A 83 -42.51 -40.33 -10.81
CA PRO A 83 -42.37 -38.87 -10.72
C PRO A 83 -43.41 -38.24 -9.79
N GLU A 84 -42.93 -37.48 -8.81
CA GLU A 84 -43.73 -36.47 -8.11
C GLU A 84 -43.75 -35.19 -8.97
N ALA A 85 -44.93 -34.56 -9.08
CA ALA A 85 -45.19 -33.45 -9.99
C ALA A 85 -44.30 -32.22 -9.68
N PRO A 86 -43.93 -31.39 -10.68
CA PRO A 86 -43.05 -30.26 -10.45
C PRO A 86 -43.75 -29.21 -9.59
N ALA A 87 -43.20 -28.92 -8.41
CA ALA A 87 -43.44 -27.65 -7.75
C ALA A 87 -42.81 -26.54 -8.61
N GLU A 88 -43.59 -25.51 -8.94
CA GLU A 88 -43.10 -24.34 -9.67
C GLU A 88 -41.92 -23.70 -8.92
N PRO A 89 -40.89 -23.20 -9.61
CA PRO A 89 -39.78 -22.51 -8.97
C PRO A 89 -40.29 -21.27 -8.25
N ASP A 90 -40.03 -21.21 -6.94
CA ASP A 90 -40.27 -20.05 -6.09
C ASP A 90 -39.37 -18.89 -6.56
N GLU A 91 -39.91 -18.07 -7.48
CA GLU A 91 -39.27 -16.86 -8.04
C GLU A 91 -38.85 -15.85 -6.96
N ALA A 92 -39.32 -15.99 -5.71
CA ALA A 92 -38.90 -15.14 -4.59
C ALA A 92 -37.45 -15.35 -4.16
N ARG A 93 -36.79 -16.46 -4.54
CA ARG A 93 -35.36 -16.69 -4.25
C ARG A 93 -34.41 -15.97 -5.21
N PHE A 94 -34.93 -15.44 -6.31
CA PHE A 94 -34.17 -14.67 -7.30
C PHE A 94 -34.47 -13.16 -7.24
N ALA A 95 -35.14 -12.70 -6.19
CA ALA A 95 -35.19 -11.27 -5.91
C ALA A 95 -33.76 -10.77 -5.65
N PRO A 96 -33.31 -9.65 -6.26
CA PRO A 96 -32.02 -9.06 -5.95
C PRO A 96 -31.96 -8.73 -4.46
N GLN A 97 -31.12 -9.45 -3.72
CA GLN A 97 -30.79 -9.12 -2.34
C GLN A 97 -30.19 -7.70 -2.38
N GLN A 98 -30.86 -6.73 -1.76
CA GLN A 98 -30.44 -5.33 -1.82
C GLN A 98 -28.96 -5.19 -1.40
N ASP A 99 -28.18 -4.53 -2.25
CA ASP A 99 -26.71 -4.39 -2.19
C ASP A 99 -26.23 -3.58 -0.98
N LEU A 100 -26.36 -4.13 0.22
CA LEU A 100 -25.59 -3.64 1.35
C LEU A 100 -24.12 -4.03 1.15
N PRO A 101 -23.15 -3.14 1.46
CA PRO A 101 -21.75 -3.49 1.42
C PRO A 101 -21.50 -4.71 2.30
N GLU A 102 -20.82 -5.73 1.77
CA GLU A 102 -20.43 -6.87 2.59
C GLU A 102 -19.32 -6.41 3.55
N VAL A 103 -19.58 -6.50 4.85
CA VAL A 103 -18.61 -6.15 5.89
C VAL A 103 -18.11 -7.42 6.57
N ARG A 104 -16.81 -7.66 6.50
CA ARG A 104 -16.14 -8.79 7.15
C ARG A 104 -16.17 -8.63 8.68
N PRO A 105 -16.01 -9.72 9.46
CA PRO A 105 -15.91 -9.65 10.93
C PRO A 105 -14.80 -8.73 11.47
N ASP A 106 -13.75 -8.48 10.69
CA ASP A 106 -12.68 -7.53 11.03
C ASP A 106 -13.01 -6.05 10.66
N GLY A 107 -14.23 -5.82 10.18
CA GLY A 107 -14.78 -4.50 9.84
C GLY A 107 -14.30 -3.95 8.51
N LEU A 108 -13.65 -4.76 7.66
CA LEU A 108 -13.32 -4.38 6.29
C LEU A 108 -14.56 -4.51 5.40
N ILE A 109 -14.82 -3.48 4.60
CA ILE A 109 -15.80 -3.47 3.52
C ILE A 109 -15.18 -4.19 2.33
N VAL A 110 -15.83 -5.24 1.84
CA VAL A 110 -15.41 -5.97 0.64
C VAL A 110 -15.84 -5.18 -0.60
N ALA A 111 -14.89 -4.85 -1.46
CA ALA A 111 -15.16 -4.18 -2.73
C ALA A 111 -15.86 -5.15 -3.69
N ARG A 112 -17.08 -4.82 -4.13
CA ARG A 112 -17.82 -5.60 -5.13
C ARG A 112 -17.35 -5.32 -6.55
N THR A 113 -16.86 -4.11 -6.80
CA THR A 113 -16.36 -3.65 -8.09
C THR A 113 -14.92 -3.19 -7.90
N LEU A 114 -13.97 -3.86 -8.55
CA LEU A 114 -12.57 -3.47 -8.57
C LEU A 114 -12.35 -2.35 -9.59
N ARG A 115 -11.49 -1.38 -9.27
CA ARG A 115 -11.42 -0.09 -9.97
C ARG A 115 -10.07 0.19 -10.60
N SER A 116 -9.01 -0.51 -10.17
CA SER A 116 -7.63 -0.32 -10.63
C SER A 116 -7.52 -0.32 -12.16
N ASP A 117 -8.20 -1.25 -12.83
CA ASP A 117 -8.14 -1.38 -14.28
C ASP A 117 -8.76 -0.18 -14.99
N SER A 118 -9.89 0.32 -14.47
CA SER A 118 -10.54 1.52 -15.02
C SER A 118 -9.67 2.77 -14.83
N VAL A 119 -8.98 2.89 -13.69
CA VAL A 119 -8.05 3.99 -13.42
C VAL A 119 -6.83 3.91 -14.33
N LEU A 120 -6.21 2.73 -14.46
CA LEU A 120 -5.04 2.53 -15.32
C LEU A 120 -5.37 2.61 -16.82
N GLY A 121 -6.62 2.36 -17.18
CA GLY A 121 -7.15 2.55 -18.53
C GLY A 121 -7.37 4.02 -18.92
N ASP A 122 -7.44 4.95 -17.95
CA ASP A 122 -7.55 6.38 -18.22
C ASP A 122 -6.27 6.90 -18.90
N PRO A 123 -6.37 7.68 -20.00
CA PRO A 123 -5.20 8.28 -20.65
C PRO A 123 -4.29 9.10 -19.72
N ARG A 124 -4.85 9.70 -18.67
CA ARG A 124 -4.08 10.47 -17.66
C ARG A 124 -3.15 9.59 -16.82
N SER A 125 -3.43 8.29 -16.75
CA SER A 125 -2.63 7.30 -16.02
C SER A 125 -1.63 6.57 -16.91
N ALA A 126 -1.35 7.09 -18.12
CA ALA A 126 -0.42 6.46 -19.07
C ALA A 126 0.97 6.22 -18.48
N ASP A 127 1.53 7.20 -17.76
CA ASP A 127 2.86 7.07 -17.15
C ASP A 127 2.86 6.03 -16.03
N ALA A 128 1.84 6.02 -15.16
CA ALA A 128 1.69 5.01 -14.12
C ALA A 128 1.57 3.60 -14.72
N ARG A 129 0.75 3.42 -15.76
CA ARG A 129 0.60 2.14 -16.47
C ARG A 129 1.90 1.69 -17.13
N ALA A 130 2.70 2.61 -17.66
CA ALA A 130 4.01 2.29 -18.23
C ALA A 130 5.06 1.97 -17.15
N ALA A 131 4.95 2.56 -15.96
CA ALA A 131 5.89 2.36 -14.86
C ALA A 131 5.72 1.01 -14.14
N LEU A 132 4.48 0.53 -13.98
CA LEU A 132 4.18 -0.69 -13.20
C LEU A 132 5.03 -1.91 -13.60
N PRO A 133 5.20 -2.27 -14.89
CA PRO A 133 6.00 -3.44 -15.27
C PRO A 133 7.50 -3.30 -15.00
N MET A 134 8.00 -2.08 -14.73
CA MET A 134 9.41 -1.80 -14.45
C MET A 134 9.75 -1.90 -12.95
N MET A 135 8.73 -1.98 -12.09
CA MET A 135 8.90 -2.06 -10.64
C MET A 135 9.28 -3.47 -10.18
N GLN A 136 9.89 -3.56 -9.00
CA GLN A 136 10.06 -4.85 -8.33
C GLN A 136 8.70 -5.43 -7.96
N SER A 137 8.59 -6.76 -7.85
CA SER A 137 7.31 -7.45 -7.66
C SER A 137 6.47 -6.89 -6.50
N ASP A 138 7.08 -6.73 -5.33
CA ASP A 138 6.39 -6.22 -4.14
C ASP A 138 5.97 -4.75 -4.32
N GLU A 139 6.80 -3.93 -4.95
CA GLU A 139 6.46 -2.54 -5.25
C GLU A 139 5.29 -2.47 -6.25
N ARG A 140 5.33 -3.26 -7.32
CA ARG A 140 4.24 -3.34 -8.32
C ARG A 140 2.92 -3.77 -7.67
N LEU A 141 2.97 -4.79 -6.79
CA LEU A 141 1.82 -5.22 -5.99
C LEU A 141 1.26 -4.05 -5.16
N LEU A 142 2.11 -3.36 -4.41
CA LEU A 142 1.67 -2.26 -3.55
C LEU A 142 1.15 -1.05 -4.33
N GLN A 143 1.70 -0.78 -5.51
CA GLN A 143 1.21 0.30 -6.38
C GLN A 143 -0.17 -0.01 -6.95
N LEU A 144 -0.41 -1.25 -7.42
CA LEU A 144 -1.75 -1.69 -7.84
C LEU A 144 -2.75 -1.59 -6.69
N CYS A 145 -2.38 -2.07 -5.50
CA CYS A 145 -3.22 -2.00 -4.32
C CYS A 145 -3.47 -0.56 -3.85
N GLY A 146 -2.48 0.33 -4.00
CA GLY A 146 -2.62 1.75 -3.68
C GLY A 146 -3.59 2.47 -4.63
N ILE A 147 -3.50 2.19 -5.93
CA ILE A 147 -4.42 2.71 -6.95
C ILE A 147 -5.85 2.24 -6.65
N GLU A 148 -6.02 0.95 -6.38
CA GLU A 148 -7.32 0.39 -6.00
C GLU A 148 -7.86 1.07 -4.74
N ALA A 149 -7.04 1.21 -3.69
CA ALA A 149 -7.45 1.81 -2.43
C ALA A 149 -7.94 3.26 -2.60
N MET A 150 -7.20 4.08 -3.35
CA MET A 150 -7.60 5.46 -3.63
C MET A 150 -8.88 5.52 -4.44
N ALA A 151 -9.05 4.63 -5.43
CA ALA A 151 -10.26 4.57 -6.24
C ALA A 151 -11.49 4.11 -5.43
N GLN A 152 -11.33 3.18 -4.50
CA GLN A 152 -12.41 2.75 -3.61
C GLN A 152 -12.83 3.85 -2.65
N VAL A 153 -11.88 4.61 -2.09
CA VAL A 153 -12.23 5.72 -1.20
C VAL A 153 -12.87 6.89 -1.96
N ALA A 154 -12.42 7.18 -3.18
CA ALA A 154 -13.05 8.19 -4.03
C ALA A 154 -14.53 7.88 -4.33
N ASP A 155 -14.92 6.61 -4.36
CA ASP A 155 -16.30 6.18 -4.61
C ASP A 155 -17.22 6.29 -3.38
N LEU A 156 -16.67 6.54 -2.19
CA LEU A 156 -17.50 6.75 -0.99
C LEU A 156 -18.31 8.04 -1.07
N GLY A 157 -17.86 9.04 -1.81
CA GLY A 157 -18.56 10.30 -2.04
C GLY A 157 -17.65 11.48 -2.37
N ASP A 158 -18.25 12.57 -2.86
CA ASP A 158 -17.55 13.80 -3.28
C ASP A 158 -16.77 14.48 -2.15
N GLU A 159 -17.02 14.11 -0.89
CA GLU A 159 -16.23 14.56 0.24
C GLU A 159 -14.77 14.08 0.15
N TYR A 160 -14.50 12.95 -0.51
CA TYR A 160 -13.16 12.38 -0.67
C TYR A 160 -12.61 12.62 -2.08
N ALA A 161 -11.40 13.17 -2.14
CA ALA A 161 -10.60 13.28 -3.35
C ALA A 161 -9.17 12.83 -3.02
N PRO A 162 -8.92 11.51 -2.93
CA PRO A 162 -7.61 10.96 -2.61
C PRO A 162 -6.54 11.39 -3.61
N ASP A 163 -5.42 11.89 -3.11
CA ASP A 163 -4.29 12.35 -3.92
C ASP A 163 -2.97 11.68 -3.54
N MET A 164 -2.91 11.04 -2.38
CA MET A 164 -1.72 10.33 -1.90
C MET A 164 -2.10 9.18 -0.98
N ILE A 165 -1.29 8.12 -0.99
CA ILE A 165 -1.41 7.00 -0.07
C ILE A 165 -0.03 6.56 0.41
N VAL A 166 0.08 6.27 1.71
CA VAL A 166 1.25 5.66 2.34
C VAL A 166 0.79 4.36 2.99
N THR A 167 1.22 3.23 2.46
CA THR A 167 0.68 1.91 2.85
C THR A 167 1.20 1.40 4.20
N TYR A 168 2.27 2.01 4.72
CA TYR A 168 3.00 1.62 5.93
C TYR A 168 3.08 2.75 6.99
N ALA A 169 2.10 3.66 7.01
CA ALA A 169 2.18 4.88 7.84
C ALA A 169 2.14 4.60 9.36
N MET A 170 1.20 3.76 9.79
CA MET A 170 0.91 3.45 11.19
C MET A 170 1.36 2.05 11.61
N ASP A 171 1.47 1.12 10.67
CA ASP A 171 1.94 -0.26 10.88
C ASP A 171 2.44 -0.82 9.55
N ASP A 172 3.37 -1.78 9.61
CA ASP A 172 4.06 -2.33 8.45
C ASP A 172 3.11 -3.11 7.53
N VAL A 173 3.37 -3.00 6.22
CA VAL A 173 2.71 -3.84 5.22
C VAL A 173 3.25 -5.25 5.29
N ARG A 174 2.34 -6.23 5.16
CA ARG A 174 2.67 -7.66 5.15
C ARG A 174 2.32 -8.24 3.78
N ILE A 175 3.31 -8.79 3.09
CA ILE A 175 3.14 -9.41 1.77
C ILE A 175 3.29 -10.92 1.89
N LYS A 176 2.38 -11.67 1.26
CA LYS A 176 2.45 -13.13 1.14
C LYS A 176 1.94 -13.55 -0.23
N GLY A 177 2.85 -13.97 -1.11
CA GLY A 177 2.52 -14.24 -2.51
C GLY A 177 1.95 -12.98 -3.18
N SER A 178 0.87 -13.13 -3.94
CA SER A 178 0.18 -12.02 -4.61
C SER A 178 -0.81 -11.27 -3.72
N THR A 179 -0.60 -11.22 -2.40
CA THR A 179 -1.49 -10.57 -1.45
C THR A 179 -0.74 -9.65 -0.51
N ALA A 180 -1.20 -8.41 -0.39
CA ALA A 180 -0.72 -7.39 0.54
C ALA A 180 -1.78 -7.08 1.59
N ARG A 181 -1.36 -7.02 2.85
CA ARG A 181 -2.17 -6.52 3.97
C ARG A 181 -1.52 -5.27 4.53
N ALA A 182 -2.23 -4.16 4.47
CA ALA A 182 -1.83 -2.87 5.02
C ALA A 182 -2.72 -2.54 6.24
N PRO A 183 -2.34 -2.98 7.45
CA PRO A 183 -3.11 -2.78 8.67
C PRO A 183 -3.13 -1.33 9.19
N GLY A 184 -2.20 -0.50 8.71
CA GLY A 184 -1.99 0.88 9.15
C GLY A 184 -1.60 1.80 8.00
N ALA A 185 -2.30 1.74 6.87
CA ALA A 185 -2.10 2.71 5.80
C ALA A 185 -2.65 4.09 6.21
N ALA A 186 -2.20 5.12 5.50
CA ALA A 186 -2.78 6.45 5.55
C ALA A 186 -3.06 6.91 4.12
N MET A 187 -4.19 7.59 3.92
CA MET A 187 -4.56 8.16 2.63
C MET A 187 -4.87 9.64 2.83
N ARG A 188 -4.33 10.48 1.95
CA ARG A 188 -4.57 11.91 1.95
C ARG A 188 -5.66 12.25 0.97
N SER A 189 -6.61 13.06 1.42
CA SER A 189 -7.70 13.58 0.62
C SER A 189 -7.93 15.04 1.01
N LYS A 190 -7.93 15.94 0.01
CA LYS A 190 -8.12 17.39 0.21
C LYS A 190 -7.20 17.98 1.29
N GLY A 191 -5.93 17.55 1.31
CA GLY A 191 -4.92 18.04 2.25
C GLY A 191 -5.01 17.45 3.67
N HIS A 192 -5.96 16.55 3.94
CA HIS A 192 -6.07 15.87 5.24
C HIS A 192 -5.73 14.40 5.12
N TRP A 193 -4.98 13.89 6.10
CA TRP A 193 -4.65 12.47 6.19
C TRP A 193 -5.72 11.72 6.96
N PHE A 194 -6.10 10.54 6.47
CA PHE A 194 -7.05 9.63 7.08
C PHE A 194 -6.41 8.27 7.30
N ASN A 195 -6.74 7.63 8.42
CA ASN A 195 -6.37 6.24 8.66
C ASN A 195 -7.04 5.35 7.61
N LEU A 196 -6.30 4.37 7.11
CA LEU A 196 -6.81 3.40 6.16
C LEU A 196 -6.27 2.01 6.51
N ARG A 197 -7.11 1.00 6.33
CA ARG A 197 -6.67 -0.40 6.40
C ARG A 197 -7.18 -1.12 5.18
N PHE A 198 -6.37 -1.98 4.58
CA PHE A 198 -6.82 -2.82 3.48
C PHE A 198 -6.12 -4.18 3.40
N GLU A 199 -6.78 -5.09 2.70
CA GLU A 199 -6.26 -6.36 2.21
C GLU A 199 -6.54 -6.40 0.70
N CYS A 200 -5.50 -6.71 -0.08
CA CYS A 200 -5.52 -6.62 -1.53
C CYS A 200 -4.82 -7.84 -2.12
N SER A 201 -5.48 -8.51 -3.06
CA SER A 201 -4.89 -9.61 -3.83
C SER A 201 -4.87 -9.25 -5.31
N VAL A 202 -3.79 -9.60 -5.97
CA VAL A 202 -3.61 -9.41 -7.42
C VAL A 202 -3.40 -10.75 -8.12
N THR A 203 -3.49 -10.76 -9.45
CA THR A 203 -3.13 -11.91 -10.28
C THR A 203 -1.65 -12.30 -10.11
N PRO A 204 -1.28 -13.58 -10.35
CA PRO A 204 0.11 -14.02 -10.22
C PRO A 204 1.13 -13.28 -11.11
N ASP A 205 0.70 -12.76 -12.25
CA ASP A 205 1.49 -11.92 -13.17
C ASP A 205 1.57 -10.44 -12.74
N LEU A 206 0.92 -10.07 -11.64
CA LEU A 206 0.86 -8.73 -11.06
C LEU A 206 0.26 -7.70 -12.04
N GLU A 207 -0.74 -8.10 -12.83
CA GLU A 207 -1.41 -7.22 -13.79
C GLU A 207 -2.71 -6.63 -13.26
N HIS A 208 -3.50 -7.41 -12.50
CA HIS A 208 -4.85 -7.04 -12.11
C HIS A 208 -5.10 -7.26 -10.62
N VAL A 209 -5.85 -6.37 -10.00
CA VAL A 209 -6.44 -6.64 -8.67
C VAL A 209 -7.59 -7.63 -8.86
N VAL A 210 -7.67 -8.64 -8.00
CA VAL A 210 -8.71 -9.69 -8.03
C VAL A 210 -9.55 -9.77 -6.76
N ALA A 211 -9.08 -9.18 -5.67
CA ALA A 211 -9.86 -9.02 -4.45
C ALA A 211 -9.37 -7.80 -3.66
N PHE A 212 -10.29 -7.05 -3.09
CA PHE A 212 -9.96 -5.91 -2.26
C PHE A 212 -10.98 -5.75 -1.13
N ALA A 213 -10.48 -5.49 0.08
CA ALA A 213 -11.32 -5.13 1.21
C ALA A 213 -10.64 -4.04 2.02
N PHE A 214 -11.39 -3.02 2.45
CA PHE A 214 -10.82 -1.83 3.07
C PHE A 214 -11.69 -1.27 4.19
N LYS A 215 -11.09 -0.41 5.01
CA LYS A 215 -11.81 0.42 5.97
C LYS A 215 -11.14 1.78 6.05
N LEU A 216 -11.88 2.81 5.67
CA LEU A 216 -11.51 4.20 5.96
C LEU A 216 -11.78 4.48 7.45
N GLY A 217 -10.79 5.05 8.13
CA GLY A 217 -10.85 5.44 9.52
C GLY A 217 -10.94 6.95 9.71
N GLU A 218 -10.68 7.39 10.93
CA GLU A 218 -10.72 8.80 11.29
C GLU A 218 -9.54 9.58 10.69
N ALA A 219 -9.70 10.90 10.59
CA ALA A 219 -8.62 11.80 10.24
C ALA A 219 -7.47 11.69 11.25
N ILE A 220 -6.25 11.70 10.74
CA ILE A 220 -5.02 11.69 11.53
C ILE A 220 -4.72 13.13 11.93
N PRO A 221 -4.58 13.44 13.23
CA PRO A 221 -4.23 14.79 13.68
C PRO A 221 -2.93 15.29 13.06
N GLU A 222 -2.89 16.54 12.62
CA GLU A 222 -1.72 17.15 11.97
C GLU A 222 -0.44 17.08 12.81
N ALA A 223 -0.59 17.18 14.14
CA ALA A 223 0.50 17.02 15.09
C ALA A 223 1.18 15.64 15.05
N GLU A 224 0.53 14.62 14.47
CA GLU A 224 1.08 13.26 14.35
C GLU A 224 1.77 13.02 13.00
N TRP A 225 1.57 13.88 11.99
CA TRP A 225 1.99 13.62 10.61
C TRP A 225 3.50 13.41 10.45
N GLU A 226 4.31 14.27 11.07
CA GLU A 226 5.77 14.16 11.01
C GLU A 226 6.27 12.82 11.55
N GLY A 227 5.67 12.35 12.65
CA GLY A 227 6.00 11.06 13.27
C GLY A 227 5.70 9.85 12.38
N HIS A 228 4.83 10.02 11.38
CA HIS A 228 4.40 8.99 10.45
C HIS A 228 4.89 9.22 9.01
N ASN A 229 5.81 10.17 8.80
CA ASN A 229 6.32 10.60 7.49
C ASN A 229 5.21 11.04 6.51
N LEU A 230 4.15 11.65 7.05
CA LEU A 230 3.04 12.19 6.27
C LEU A 230 3.31 13.66 5.96
N VAL A 231 3.36 14.01 4.67
CA VAL A 231 3.70 15.36 4.23
C VAL A 231 2.47 16.26 4.13
N ALA A 232 2.64 17.54 4.45
CA ALA A 232 1.61 18.56 4.21
C ALA A 232 1.40 18.77 2.70
N GLY A 233 0.22 19.26 2.33
CA GLY A 233 -0.11 19.52 0.92
C GLY A 233 0.76 20.59 0.26
N GLU A 234 1.27 21.55 1.03
CA GLU A 234 2.04 22.71 0.52
C GLU A 234 3.50 22.37 0.18
N ASP A 235 4.05 21.27 0.71
CA ASP A 235 5.45 20.89 0.52
C ASP A 235 5.76 20.31 -0.87
N LEU A 236 4.74 20.01 -1.68
CA LEU A 236 4.89 19.38 -3.01
C LEU A 236 5.04 20.40 -4.15
N ASP A 237 4.75 21.69 -3.92
CA ASP A 237 4.79 22.75 -4.93
C ASP A 237 6.15 23.49 -4.99
N HIS A 238 7.15 23.02 -4.26
CA HIS A 238 8.45 23.69 -4.10
C HIS A 238 9.65 22.95 -4.70
N HIS A 239 9.44 21.93 -5.55
CA HIS A 239 10.51 21.16 -6.19
C HIS A 239 10.40 21.11 -7.72
#